data_AF-A0A1Y2LIH3-F1
#
_entry.id   AF-A0A1Y2LIH3-F1
#
_cell.length_a   1.000
_cell.length_b   1.000
_cell.length_c   1.000
_cell.angle_alpha   90.00
_cell.angle_beta   90.00
_cell.angle_gamma   90.00
#
_symmetry.space_group_name_H-M   'P 1'
#
loop_
_entity.id
_entity.type
_entity.pdbx_description
1 polymer ?
#
loop_
_entity_poly.entity_id
_entity_poly.type
_entity_poly.pdbx_seq_one_letter_code
_entity_poly.pdbx_strand_id
1 'polypeptide(L)'
;MAVPRARVLDLMKASCRVFNTTYNPERVRIGSHIMRQRLKGAAVASYYPPRIGTIAQLRSLYPENELLDDDEEDWLEHLNVARSRGKSVPKKKRTAAESKKFNKRR
;
A
#
# COMPACT_ATOMS: atom_id res chain seq x y z
N MET A 1 18.25 49.08 -21.56
CA MET A 1 17.14 48.37 -22.23
C MET A 1 16.30 49.41 -22.95
N ALA A 2 16.03 49.23 -24.25
CA ALA A 2 15.25 50.19 -25.05
C ALA A 2 13.74 50.18 -24.75
N VAL A 3 13.25 49.16 -24.02
CA VAL A 3 11.81 48.98 -23.70
C VAL A 3 11.56 49.19 -22.20
N PRO A 4 10.52 49.95 -21.80
CA PRO A 4 10.15 50.14 -20.39
C PRO A 4 9.76 48.82 -19.70
N ARG A 5 10.25 48.61 -18.46
CA ARG A 5 9.92 47.42 -17.64
C ARG A 5 8.42 47.23 -17.45
N ALA A 6 7.66 48.32 -17.26
CA ALA A 6 6.21 48.27 -17.10
C ALA A 6 5.51 47.60 -18.28
N ARG A 7 5.94 47.91 -19.52
CA ARG A 7 5.37 47.28 -20.72
C ARG A 7 5.66 45.79 -20.83
N VAL A 8 6.84 45.36 -20.38
CA VAL A 8 7.19 43.93 -20.33
C VAL A 8 6.32 43.20 -19.31
N LEU A 9 6.05 43.81 -18.15
CA LEU A 9 5.17 43.23 -17.14
C LEU A 9 3.70 43.13 -17.61
N ASP A 10 3.19 44.12 -18.33
CA ASP A 10 1.85 44.06 -18.92
C ASP A 10 1.70 42.89 -19.90
N LEU A 11 2.69 42.71 -20.78
CA LEU A 11 2.72 41.59 -21.71
C LEU A 11 2.78 40.25 -20.97
N MET A 12 3.62 40.15 -19.92
CA MET A 12 3.74 38.96 -19.10
C MET A 12 2.42 38.64 -18.38
N LYS A 13 1.72 39.66 -17.86
CA LYS A 13 0.41 39.51 -17.23
C LYS A 13 -0.65 39.02 -18.23
N ALA A 14 -0.67 39.56 -19.45
CA ALA A 14 -1.57 39.12 -20.51
C ALA A 14 -1.28 37.66 -20.93
N SER A 15 -0.02 37.31 -21.14
CA SER A 15 0.41 35.94 -21.45
C SER A 15 0.00 34.95 -20.35
N CYS A 16 0.25 35.29 -19.08
CA CYS A 16 -0.18 34.45 -17.96
C CYS A 16 -1.69 34.22 -17.93
N ARG A 17 -2.49 35.23 -18.31
CA ARG A 17 -3.94 35.12 -18.42
C ARG A 17 -4.37 34.20 -19.58
N VAL A 18 -3.71 34.31 -20.73
CA VAL A 18 -3.99 33.47 -21.91
C VAL A 18 -3.70 31.99 -21.63
N PHE A 19 -2.58 31.69 -20.98
CA PHE A 19 -2.14 30.31 -20.73
C PHE A 19 -2.53 29.76 -19.35
N ASN A 20 -3.35 30.48 -18.59
CA ASN A 20 -3.75 30.12 -17.24
C ASN A 20 -2.55 29.78 -16.32
N THR A 21 -1.49 30.58 -16.40
CA THR A 21 -0.29 30.42 -15.57
C THR A 21 -0.23 31.50 -14.49
N THR A 22 0.51 31.23 -13.42
CA THR A 22 0.61 32.14 -12.27
C THR A 22 1.50 33.35 -12.58
N TYR A 23 0.96 34.56 -12.44
CA TYR A 23 1.72 35.81 -12.53
C TYR A 23 2.28 36.22 -11.15
N ASN A 24 3.61 36.18 -10.97
CA ASN A 24 4.29 36.48 -9.70
C ASN A 24 5.52 37.39 -9.92
N PRO A 25 5.33 38.71 -10.16
CA PRO A 25 6.42 39.64 -10.45
C PRO A 25 7.36 39.89 -9.25
N GLU A 26 6.82 39.81 -8.02
CA GLU A 26 7.54 40.02 -6.76
C GLU A 26 8.26 38.76 -6.25
N ARG A 27 8.13 37.63 -6.95
CA ARG A 27 8.77 36.34 -6.62
C ARG A 27 8.47 35.86 -5.19
N VAL A 28 7.25 36.13 -4.72
CA VAL A 28 6.78 35.72 -3.39
C VAL A 28 6.63 34.20 -3.33
N ARG A 29 6.94 33.59 -2.18
CA ARG A 29 6.80 32.16 -1.93
C ARG A 29 5.34 31.79 -1.67
N ILE A 30 4.62 31.42 -2.72
CA ILE A 30 3.19 31.06 -2.68
C ILE A 30 2.91 29.55 -2.61
N GLY A 31 3.95 28.69 -2.60
CA GLY A 31 3.77 27.23 -2.52
C GLY A 31 3.33 26.52 -3.81
N SER A 32 3.28 27.22 -4.94
CA SER A 32 2.85 26.66 -6.24
C SER A 32 3.69 25.47 -6.72
N HIS A 33 4.95 25.35 -6.29
CA HIS A 33 5.80 24.18 -6.56
C HIS A 33 5.20 22.89 -5.96
N ILE A 34 4.65 22.96 -4.75
CA ILE A 34 4.06 21.81 -4.05
C ILE A 34 2.80 21.36 -4.80
N MET A 35 1.96 22.30 -5.23
CA MET A 35 0.73 21.98 -5.99
C MET A 35 1.02 21.42 -7.39
N ARG A 36 2.12 21.86 -8.03
CA ARG A 36 2.54 21.35 -9.35
C ARG A 36 3.20 19.97 -9.27
N GLN A 37 3.63 19.55 -8.09
CA GLN A 37 4.29 18.26 -7.93
C GLN A 37 3.28 17.14 -8.23
N ARG A 38 3.64 16.26 -9.17
CA ARG A 38 2.79 15.10 -9.52
C ARG A 38 2.70 14.16 -8.32
N LEU A 39 1.49 13.70 -8.01
CA LEU A 39 1.24 12.74 -6.95
C LEU A 39 1.91 11.40 -7.30
N LYS A 40 2.61 10.81 -6.32
CA LYS A 40 3.31 9.52 -6.47
C LYS A 40 2.52 8.32 -5.92
N GLY A 41 1.33 8.55 -5.38
CA GLY A 41 0.57 7.55 -4.61
C GLY A 41 0.34 6.24 -5.36
N ALA A 42 -0.11 6.31 -6.62
CA ALA A 42 -0.36 5.10 -7.43
C ALA A 42 0.92 4.27 -7.68
N ALA A 43 2.05 4.93 -7.94
CA ALA A 43 3.34 4.26 -8.14
C ALA A 43 3.84 3.58 -6.86
N VAL A 44 3.59 4.18 -5.70
CA VAL A 44 3.97 3.60 -4.40
C VAL A 44 3.04 2.44 -4.02
N ALA A 45 1.74 2.59 -4.25
CA ALA A 45 0.74 1.56 -3.92
C ALA A 45 0.93 0.28 -4.74
N SER A 46 1.39 0.39 -5.99
CA SER A 46 1.64 -0.73 -6.90
C SER A 46 3.02 -1.40 -6.71
N TYR A 47 3.73 -1.11 -5.61
CA TYR A 47 5.06 -1.67 -5.35
C TYR A 47 5.07 -3.21 -5.32
N TYR A 48 4.08 -3.81 -4.65
CA TYR A 48 3.88 -5.26 -4.69
C TYR A 48 2.81 -5.61 -5.72
N PRO A 49 3.04 -6.64 -6.57
CA PRO A 49 2.01 -7.15 -7.46
C PRO A 49 0.75 -7.57 -6.69
N PRO A 50 -0.45 -7.35 -7.25
CA PRO A 50 -1.68 -7.86 -6.65
C PRO A 50 -1.63 -9.39 -6.57
N ARG A 51 -2.18 -9.96 -5.49
CA ARG A 51 -2.31 -11.42 -5.34
C ARG A 51 -3.45 -11.93 -6.22
N ILE A 52 -3.10 -12.42 -7.40
CA ILE A 52 -4.02 -12.97 -8.40
C ILE A 52 -3.64 -14.43 -8.65
N GLY A 53 -4.64 -15.29 -8.86
CA GLY A 53 -4.42 -16.69 -9.21
C GLY A 53 -4.07 -17.58 -8.01
N THR A 54 -4.55 -17.23 -6.82
CA THR A 54 -4.44 -18.14 -5.67
C THR A 54 -5.26 -19.41 -5.92
N ILE A 55 -4.85 -20.53 -5.34
CA ILE A 55 -5.56 -21.81 -5.50
C ILE A 55 -7.00 -21.71 -4.99
N ALA A 56 -7.26 -20.92 -3.95
CA ALA A 56 -8.61 -20.59 -3.50
C ALA A 56 -9.48 -19.91 -4.58
N GLN A 57 -8.89 -18.99 -5.37
CA GLN A 57 -9.60 -18.37 -6.51
C GLN A 57 -9.87 -19.40 -7.61
N LEU A 58 -8.92 -20.29 -7.89
CA LEU A 58 -9.09 -21.35 -8.90
C LEU A 58 -10.19 -22.35 -8.48
N ARG A 59 -10.22 -22.78 -7.21
CA ARG A 59 -11.30 -23.63 -6.65
C ARG A 59 -12.68 -22.98 -6.79
N SER A 60 -12.76 -21.66 -6.61
CA SER A 60 -14.02 -20.91 -6.81
C SER A 60 -14.44 -20.82 -8.28
N LEU A 61 -13.50 -20.84 -9.22
CA LEU A 61 -13.76 -20.73 -10.66
C LEU A 61 -14.14 -22.09 -11.28
N TYR A 62 -13.55 -23.18 -10.77
CA TYR A 62 -13.75 -24.54 -11.27
C TYR A 62 -14.17 -25.49 -10.14
N PRO A 63 -15.40 -25.36 -9.62
CA PRO A 63 -15.87 -26.16 -8.49
C PRO A 63 -16.01 -27.66 -8.83
N GLU A 64 -16.15 -28.01 -10.11
CA GLU A 64 -16.24 -29.40 -10.58
C GLU A 64 -14.89 -30.13 -10.54
N ASN A 65 -13.78 -29.38 -10.46
CA ASN A 65 -12.43 -29.94 -10.47
C ASN A 65 -11.87 -29.96 -9.05
N GLU A 66 -11.32 -31.11 -8.65
CA GLU A 66 -10.58 -31.21 -7.39
C GLU A 66 -9.17 -30.64 -7.59
N LEU A 67 -8.97 -29.41 -7.12
CA LEU A 67 -7.68 -28.71 -7.18
C LEU A 67 -6.94 -28.85 -5.84
N LEU A 68 -5.82 -29.56 -5.87
CA LEU A 68 -4.93 -29.76 -4.72
C LEU A 68 -3.89 -28.63 -4.64
N ASP A 69 -3.45 -28.33 -3.43
CA ASP A 69 -2.38 -27.37 -3.13
C ASP A 69 -1.26 -28.14 -2.43
N ASP A 70 -0.24 -28.56 -3.18
CA ASP A 70 0.81 -29.46 -2.70
C ASP A 70 1.51 -28.92 -1.44
N ASP A 71 1.78 -27.61 -1.40
CA ASP A 71 2.40 -26.95 -0.23
C ASP A 71 1.48 -27.00 1.01
N GLU A 72 0.16 -26.87 0.80
CA GLU A 72 -0.84 -26.99 1.86
C GLU A 72 -0.95 -28.44 2.35
N GLU A 73 -0.93 -29.41 1.44
CA GLU A 73 -0.98 -30.84 1.76
C GLU A 73 0.25 -31.30 2.56
N ASP A 74 1.45 -30.93 2.11
CA ASP A 74 2.71 -31.19 2.80
C ASP A 74 2.70 -30.60 4.22
N TRP A 75 2.16 -29.38 4.36
CA TRP A 75 2.04 -28.73 5.66
C TRP A 75 1.07 -29.47 6.60
N LEU A 76 -0.06 -29.93 6.08
CA LEU A 76 -1.05 -30.71 6.83
C LEU A 76 -0.49 -32.07 7.25
N GLU A 77 0.24 -32.75 6.37
CA GLU A 77 0.90 -34.01 6.70
C GLU A 77 1.95 -33.81 7.80
N HIS A 78 2.82 -32.80 7.65
CA HIS A 78 3.81 -32.46 8.67
C HIS A 78 3.16 -32.17 10.04
N LEU A 79 2.03 -31.46 10.05
CA LEU A 79 1.27 -31.19 11.28
C LEU A 79 0.70 -32.48 11.90
N ASN A 80 0.20 -33.41 11.08
CA ASN A 80 -0.33 -34.70 11.54
C ASN A 80 0.77 -35.59 12.16
N VAL A 81 1.96 -35.63 11.53
CA VAL A 81 3.14 -36.33 12.07
C VAL A 81 3.60 -35.70 13.38
N ALA A 82 3.61 -34.37 13.48
CA ALA A 82 3.94 -33.69 14.74
C ALA A 82 2.93 -34.03 15.85
N ARG A 83 1.64 -34.11 15.52
CA ARG A 83 0.57 -34.46 16.46
C ARG A 83 0.69 -35.90 16.96
N SER A 84 0.98 -36.86 16.09
CA SER A 84 1.14 -38.27 16.50
C SER A 84 2.30 -38.48 17.47
N ARG A 85 3.36 -37.66 17.38
CA ARG A 85 4.52 -37.68 18.29
C ARG A 85 4.35 -36.82 19.54
N GLY A 86 3.17 -36.22 19.76
CA GLY A 86 2.94 -35.28 20.86
C GLY A 86 3.76 -33.99 20.77
N LYS A 87 4.26 -33.66 19.57
CA LYS A 87 5.04 -32.45 19.26
C LYS A 87 4.21 -31.39 18.52
N SER A 88 2.88 -31.50 18.56
CA SER A 88 2.01 -30.48 18.00
C SER A 88 2.16 -29.14 18.71
N VAL A 89 1.82 -28.06 18.00
CA VAL A 89 1.76 -26.72 18.57
C VAL A 89 0.82 -26.71 19.79
N PRO A 90 1.24 -26.13 20.93
CA PRO A 90 0.40 -26.07 22.13
C PRO A 90 -0.84 -25.20 21.87
N LYS A 91 -1.92 -25.48 22.62
CA LYS A 91 -3.17 -24.73 22.53
C LYS A 91 -2.92 -23.23 22.73
N LYS A 92 -3.35 -22.42 21.77
CA LYS A 92 -3.29 -20.95 21.86
C LYS A 92 -4.18 -20.47 23.00
N LYS A 93 -3.61 -19.70 23.91
CA LYS A 93 -4.32 -19.06 25.02
C LYS A 93 -5.11 -17.88 24.49
N ARG A 94 -6.41 -17.83 24.76
CA ARG A 94 -7.31 -16.77 24.26
C ARG A 94 -7.76 -15.84 25.38
N THR A 95 -7.69 -16.27 26.64
CA THR A 95 -8.12 -15.47 27.79
C THR A 95 -6.98 -15.23 28.77
N ALA A 96 -7.12 -14.17 29.59
CA ALA A 96 -6.15 -13.83 30.63
C ALA A 96 -6.04 -14.92 31.70
N ALA A 97 -7.14 -15.62 32.01
CA ALA A 97 -7.18 -16.71 32.98
C ALA A 97 -6.33 -17.94 32.56
N GLU A 98 -6.20 -18.19 31.26
CA GLU A 98 -5.36 -19.26 30.71
C GLU A 98 -3.85 -18.91 30.75
N SER A 99 -3.52 -17.64 31.01
CA SER A 99 -2.14 -17.18 31.03
C SER A 99 -1.44 -17.52 32.36
N LYS A 100 -0.28 -18.17 32.28
CA LYS A 100 0.54 -18.55 33.44
C LYS A 100 1.15 -17.33 34.16
N LYS A 101 1.12 -16.15 33.52
CA LYS A 101 1.68 -14.89 34.04
C LYS A 101 0.83 -14.32 35.18
N PHE A 102 -0.50 -14.48 35.13
CA PHE A 102 -1.40 -13.97 36.15
C PHE A 102 -1.59 -14.94 37.32
N ASN A 103 -1.39 -16.24 37.11
CA ASN A 103 -1.45 -17.26 38.18
C ASN A 103 -0.16 -17.40 39.01
N LYS A 104 0.91 -16.62 38.73
CA LYS A 104 2.18 -16.68 39.48
C LYS A 104 2.26 -15.69 40.65
N ARG A 105 1.13 -15.10 41.08
CA ARG A 105 1.04 -14.31 42.32
C ARG A 105 0.42 -15.18 43.41
N ARG A 106 1.24 -15.96 44.08
CA ARG A 106 1.02 -16.47 45.44
C ARG A 106 2.37 -16.63 46.11
#